data_AF-A0A3E0IPR0-F1
#
_entry.id   AF-A0A3E0IPR0-F1
#
_cell.length_a   1.000
_cell.length_b   1.000
_cell.length_c   1.000
_cell.angle_alpha   90.00
_cell.angle_beta   90.00
_cell.angle_gamma   90.00
#
_symmetry.space_group_name_H-M   'P 1'
#
loop_
_entity.id
_entity.type
_entity.pdbx_description
1 polymer ?
#
loop_
_entity_poly.entity_id
_entity_poly.type
_entity_poly.pdbx_seq_one_letter_code
_entity_poly.pdbx_strand_id
1 'polypeptide(L)'
;TINDNIRLEIQHHVPNEEINQTLSQVGLDGTGSYFPDSLSGGMKQRVAICRAFIHKTDVVLLDEPLGALDTFTRYKLQDQLIALREHTHATLILVTHDIDEAIYLSDEVILLDEGCKILNQYTIPFTHPRNRNSSQVLKIRNQIMEDFALNHHMADPEYEI
;
A
#
# COMPACT_ATOMS: atom_id res chain seq x y z
N THR A 1 -21.28 -9.84 8.40
CA THR A 1 -20.85 -8.48 8.83
C THR A 1 -19.40 -8.25 8.44
N ILE A 2 -18.86 -7.04 8.65
CA ILE A 2 -17.42 -6.76 8.46
C ILE A 2 -16.57 -7.63 9.38
N ASN A 3 -16.99 -7.83 10.64
CA ASN A 3 -16.32 -8.74 11.57
C ASN A 3 -16.25 -10.17 11.04
N ASP A 4 -17.34 -10.65 10.42
CA ASP A 4 -17.33 -11.99 9.81
C ASP A 4 -16.42 -12.06 8.60
N ASN A 5 -16.38 -11.00 7.78
CA ASN A 5 -15.49 -10.91 6.62
C ASN A 5 -14.00 -10.92 7.02
N ILE A 6 -13.66 -10.22 8.09
CA ILE A 6 -12.29 -10.17 8.61
C ILE A 6 -11.92 -11.51 9.23
N ARG A 7 -12.87 -12.22 9.85
CA ARG A 7 -12.65 -13.53 10.47
C ARG A 7 -12.51 -14.67 9.46
N LEU A 8 -12.95 -14.49 8.22
CA LEU A 8 -12.80 -15.51 7.17
C LEU A 8 -11.33 -15.94 7.07
N GLU A 9 -11.11 -17.25 6.93
CA GLU A 9 -9.78 -17.86 6.75
C GLU A 9 -8.84 -17.79 7.98
N ILE A 10 -9.29 -17.23 9.12
CA ILE A 10 -8.51 -17.31 10.36
C ILE A 10 -8.70 -18.68 11.03
N GLN A 11 -7.60 -19.41 11.22
CA GLN A 11 -7.62 -20.77 11.82
C GLN A 11 -7.88 -20.77 13.34
N HIS A 12 -7.68 -19.63 14.00
CA HIS A 12 -7.89 -19.46 15.45
C HIS A 12 -9.02 -18.47 15.74
N HIS A 13 -9.55 -18.50 16.96
CA HIS A 13 -10.60 -17.57 17.36
C HIS A 13 -10.02 -16.18 17.56
N VAL A 14 -10.48 -15.22 16.75
CA VAL A 14 -10.20 -13.79 16.94
C VAL A 14 -11.47 -13.10 17.46
N PRO A 15 -11.42 -12.52 18.68
CA PRO A 15 -12.56 -11.84 19.27
C PRO A 15 -12.90 -10.57 18.50
N ASN A 16 -14.17 -10.16 18.55
CA ASN A 16 -14.61 -8.91 17.92
C ASN A 16 -13.84 -7.68 18.44
N GLU A 17 -13.35 -7.72 19.67
CA GLU A 17 -12.56 -6.64 20.26
C GLU A 17 -11.25 -6.41 19.50
N GLU A 18 -10.51 -7.49 19.19
CA GLU A 18 -9.27 -7.41 18.39
C GLU A 18 -9.56 -6.92 16.97
N ILE A 19 -10.62 -7.43 16.32
CA ILE A 19 -11.05 -6.94 15.00
C ILE A 19 -11.38 -5.44 15.03
N ASN A 20 -12.12 -4.99 16.04
CA ASN A 20 -12.52 -3.60 16.17
C ASN A 20 -11.32 -2.69 16.45
N GLN A 21 -10.30 -3.16 17.18
CA GLN A 21 -9.03 -2.44 17.37
C GLN A 21 -8.29 -2.26 16.05
N THR A 22 -8.19 -3.31 15.22
CA THR A 22 -7.55 -3.18 13.89
C THR A 22 -8.38 -2.31 12.94
N LEU A 23 -9.71 -2.38 12.98
CA LEU A 23 -10.59 -1.47 12.24
C LEU A 23 -10.36 0.00 12.65
N SER A 24 -10.17 0.28 13.94
CA SER A 24 -9.83 1.62 14.43
C SER A 24 -8.50 2.13 13.87
N GLN A 25 -7.48 1.27 13.77
CA GLN A 25 -6.17 1.61 13.20
C GLN A 25 -6.25 2.07 11.74
N VAL A 26 -7.23 1.58 10.97
CA VAL A 26 -7.51 2.02 9.59
C VAL A 26 -8.62 3.08 9.49
N GLY A 27 -9.08 3.63 10.62
CA GLY A 27 -10.08 4.70 10.68
C GLY A 27 -11.50 4.25 10.36
N LEU A 28 -11.85 3.01 10.70
CA LEU A 28 -13.16 2.38 10.50
C LEU A 28 -13.85 2.02 11.82
N ASP A 29 -13.72 2.89 12.82
CA ASP A 29 -14.33 2.73 14.14
C ASP A 29 -15.85 2.46 14.05
N GLY A 30 -16.33 1.50 14.83
CA GLY A 30 -17.76 1.17 14.92
C GLY A 30 -18.36 0.49 13.68
N THR A 31 -17.58 0.19 12.65
CA THR A 31 -18.10 -0.42 11.41
C THR A 31 -18.19 -1.95 11.45
N GLY A 32 -17.68 -2.61 12.49
CA GLY A 32 -17.55 -4.07 12.54
C GLY A 32 -18.85 -4.84 12.34
N SER A 33 -19.99 -4.29 12.78
CA SER A 33 -21.33 -4.89 12.63
C SER A 33 -21.98 -4.62 11.27
N TYR A 34 -21.41 -3.76 10.43
CA TYR A 34 -22.03 -3.36 9.17
C TYR A 34 -21.97 -4.50 8.15
N PHE A 35 -22.80 -4.44 7.11
CA PHE A 35 -22.69 -5.33 5.96
C PHE A 35 -21.75 -4.73 4.90
N PRO A 36 -20.98 -5.55 4.14
CA PRO A 36 -20.05 -5.06 3.12
C PRO A 36 -20.67 -4.09 2.12
N ASP A 37 -21.93 -4.31 1.73
CA ASP A 37 -22.64 -3.46 0.76
C ASP A 37 -22.95 -2.06 1.27
N SER A 38 -22.88 -1.85 2.59
CA SER A 38 -23.04 -0.54 3.23
C SER A 38 -21.77 0.30 3.22
N LEU A 39 -20.64 -0.24 2.76
CA LEU A 39 -19.34 0.44 2.74
C LEU A 39 -19.06 1.09 1.38
N SER A 40 -18.44 2.28 1.39
CA SER A 40 -17.86 2.86 0.18
C SER A 40 -16.67 2.03 -0.33
N GLY A 41 -16.26 2.20 -1.59
CA GLY A 41 -15.11 1.49 -2.16
C GLY A 41 -13.84 1.65 -1.32
N GLY A 42 -13.54 2.88 -0.87
CA GLY A 42 -12.39 3.14 -0.01
C GLY A 42 -12.52 2.58 1.40
N MET A 43 -13.74 2.42 1.94
CA MET A 43 -13.94 1.69 3.20
C MET A 43 -13.71 0.19 3.00
N LYS A 44 -14.15 -0.38 1.87
CA LYS A 44 -13.91 -1.79 1.53
C LYS A 44 -12.40 -2.09 1.40
N GLN A 45 -11.63 -1.21 0.76
CA GLN A 45 -10.16 -1.35 0.70
C GLN A 45 -9.51 -1.33 2.09
N ARG A 46 -9.94 -0.42 2.97
CA ARG A 46 -9.46 -0.36 4.36
C ARG A 46 -9.82 -1.63 5.16
N VAL A 47 -11.00 -2.20 4.94
CA VAL A 47 -11.36 -3.52 5.50
C VAL A 47 -10.45 -4.62 4.96
N ALA A 48 -10.11 -4.61 3.67
CA ALA A 48 -9.19 -5.58 3.07
C ALA A 48 -7.78 -5.49 3.67
N ILE A 49 -7.26 -4.27 3.89
CA ILE A 49 -6.00 -4.04 4.61
C ILE A 49 -6.09 -4.60 6.03
N CYS A 50 -7.15 -4.26 6.77
CA CYS A 50 -7.37 -4.79 8.12
C CYS A 50 -7.34 -6.33 8.15
N ARG A 51 -8.02 -6.97 7.17
CA ARG A 51 -8.00 -8.43 7.01
C ARG A 51 -6.57 -8.95 6.78
N ALA A 52 -5.76 -8.29 5.94
CA ALA A 52 -4.39 -8.73 5.70
C ALA A 52 -3.52 -8.72 6.98
N PHE A 53 -3.67 -7.71 7.83
CA PHE A 53 -2.84 -7.56 9.03
C PHE A 53 -3.32 -8.39 10.23
N ILE A 54 -4.61 -8.71 10.33
CA ILE A 54 -5.14 -9.44 11.49
C ILE A 54 -4.64 -10.88 11.58
N HIS A 55 -4.21 -11.48 10.46
CA HIS A 55 -3.67 -12.84 10.43
C HIS A 55 -2.28 -12.97 11.07
N LYS A 56 -1.65 -11.86 11.51
CA LYS A 56 -0.29 -11.84 12.09
C LYS A 56 0.71 -12.58 11.20
N THR A 57 0.64 -12.32 9.88
CA THR A 57 1.52 -12.95 8.90
C THR A 57 2.88 -12.25 8.85
N ASP A 58 3.93 -13.02 8.57
CA ASP A 58 5.29 -12.49 8.42
C ASP A 58 5.45 -11.65 7.14
N VAL A 59 4.59 -11.88 6.14
CA VAL A 59 4.58 -11.19 4.85
C VAL A 59 3.16 -10.77 4.49
N VAL A 60 3.02 -9.55 3.97
CA VAL A 60 1.76 -9.00 3.45
C VAL A 60 2.02 -8.46 2.05
N LEU A 61 1.26 -8.97 1.08
CA LEU A 61 1.28 -8.53 -0.32
C LEU A 61 0.14 -7.54 -0.55
N LEU A 62 0.45 -6.39 -1.13
CA LEU A 62 -0.52 -5.35 -1.44
C LEU A 62 -0.40 -4.98 -2.92
N ASP A 63 -1.46 -5.25 -3.68
CA ASP A 63 -1.55 -4.92 -5.10
C ASP A 63 -2.51 -3.74 -5.27
N GLU A 64 -1.97 -2.58 -5.67
CA GLU A 64 -2.70 -1.32 -5.83
C GLU A 64 -3.63 -0.97 -4.65
N PRO A 65 -3.16 -1.09 -3.39
CA PRO A 65 -4.04 -1.04 -2.22
C PRO A 65 -4.73 0.32 -2.03
N LEU A 66 -4.15 1.40 -2.56
CA LEU A 66 -4.61 2.78 -2.34
C LEU A 66 -5.15 3.49 -3.60
N GLY A 67 -5.26 2.77 -4.73
CA GLY A 67 -5.63 3.36 -6.02
C GLY A 67 -7.03 3.98 -6.05
N ALA A 68 -8.00 3.42 -5.32
CA ALA A 68 -9.40 3.88 -5.33
C ALA A 68 -9.73 4.95 -4.27
N LEU A 69 -8.72 5.51 -3.60
CA LEU A 69 -8.88 6.51 -2.55
C LEU A 69 -8.67 7.93 -3.10
N ASP A 70 -9.33 8.92 -2.49
CA ASP A 70 -8.96 10.31 -2.70
C ASP A 70 -7.58 10.61 -2.07
N THR A 71 -6.93 11.67 -2.51
CA THR A 71 -5.56 12.02 -2.10
C THR A 71 -5.38 12.15 -0.59
N PHE A 72 -6.32 12.78 0.12
CA PHE A 72 -6.19 12.97 1.57
C PHE A 72 -6.39 11.66 2.33
N THR A 73 -7.40 10.88 1.95
CA THR A 73 -7.62 9.55 2.53
C THR A 73 -6.43 8.62 2.25
N ARG A 74 -5.85 8.68 1.05
CA ARG A 74 -4.65 7.93 0.68
C ARG A 74 -3.49 8.24 1.61
N TYR A 75 -3.15 9.51 1.81
CA TYR A 75 -2.04 9.89 2.69
C TYR A 75 -2.26 9.43 4.13
N LYS A 76 -3.47 9.58 4.65
CA LYS A 76 -3.79 9.07 5.99
C LYS A 76 -3.59 7.56 6.07
N LEU A 77 -4.02 6.81 5.04
CA LEU A 77 -3.88 5.36 5.04
C LEU A 77 -2.44 4.89 4.84
N GLN A 78 -1.61 5.64 4.11
CA GLN A 78 -0.17 5.40 4.04
C GLN A 78 0.46 5.50 5.44
N ASP A 79 0.14 6.54 6.19
CA ASP A 79 0.66 6.74 7.55
C ASP A 79 0.19 5.59 8.49
N GLN A 80 -1.05 5.13 8.31
CA GLN A 80 -1.61 3.98 9.04
C GLN A 80 -0.94 2.65 8.67
N LEU A 81 -0.60 2.43 7.39
CA LEU A 81 0.14 1.24 6.95
C LEU A 81 1.53 1.17 7.57
N ILE A 82 2.24 2.31 7.67
CA ILE A 82 3.53 2.39 8.36
C ILE A 82 3.36 2.00 9.84
N ALA A 83 2.37 2.58 10.53
CA ALA A 83 2.11 2.25 11.93
C ALA A 83 1.74 0.77 12.13
N LEU A 84 0.94 0.19 11.24
CA LEU A 84 0.60 -1.24 11.26
C LEU A 84 1.83 -2.12 11.08
N ARG A 85 2.69 -1.79 10.11
CA ARG A 85 3.96 -2.48 9.86
C ARG A 85 4.87 -2.44 11.07
N GLU A 86 5.01 -1.28 11.71
CA GLU A 86 5.82 -1.12 12.92
C GLU A 86 5.30 -1.97 14.08
N HIS A 87 3.98 -2.16 14.17
CA HIS A 87 3.34 -2.93 15.23
C HIS A 87 3.39 -4.45 15.00
N THR A 88 3.27 -4.89 13.75
CA THR A 88 3.24 -6.32 13.39
C THR A 88 4.60 -6.89 13.02
N HIS A 89 5.57 -6.02 12.70
CA HIS A 89 6.87 -6.39 12.12
C HIS A 89 6.76 -7.19 10.81
N ALA A 90 5.61 -7.15 10.14
CA ALA A 90 5.42 -7.82 8.86
C ALA A 90 6.27 -7.19 7.76
N THR A 91 6.77 -8.03 6.84
CA THR A 91 7.37 -7.57 5.59
C THR A 91 6.26 -7.20 4.62
N LEU A 92 6.26 -5.94 4.16
CA LEU A 92 5.32 -5.47 3.16
C LEU A 92 5.94 -5.52 1.76
N ILE A 93 5.24 -6.14 0.82
CA ILE A 93 5.53 -6.05 -0.61
C ILE A 93 4.37 -5.30 -1.25
N LEU A 94 4.66 -4.14 -1.81
CA LEU A 94 3.70 -3.25 -2.42
C LEU A 94 3.93 -3.21 -3.94
N VAL A 95 2.87 -3.40 -4.70
CA VAL A 95 2.82 -3.12 -6.14
C VAL A 95 1.96 -1.88 -6.33
N THR A 96 2.54 -0.86 -6.96
CA THR A 96 1.87 0.41 -7.25
C THR A 96 2.46 1.03 -8.52
N HIS A 97 1.61 1.71 -9.28
CA HIS A 97 2.00 2.60 -10.37
C HIS A 97 2.33 4.03 -9.90
N ASP A 98 2.17 4.33 -8.60
CA ASP A 98 2.45 5.64 -8.02
C ASP A 98 3.87 5.68 -7.40
N ILE A 99 4.76 6.46 -8.03
CA ILE A 99 6.14 6.64 -7.57
C ILE A 99 6.21 7.27 -6.17
N ASP A 100 5.30 8.20 -5.85
CA ASP A 100 5.26 8.84 -4.54
C ASP A 100 4.87 7.85 -3.44
N GLU A 101 3.92 6.97 -3.74
CA GLU A 101 3.54 5.90 -2.84
C GLU A 101 4.70 4.92 -2.61
N ALA A 102 5.37 4.47 -3.68
CA ALA A 102 6.50 3.56 -3.61
C ALA A 102 7.63 4.12 -2.73
N ILE A 103 8.04 5.37 -2.96
CA ILE A 103 9.09 6.04 -2.18
C ILE A 103 8.64 6.30 -0.74
N TYR A 104 7.35 6.60 -0.51
CA TYR A 104 6.87 6.93 0.81
C TYR A 104 6.77 5.72 1.74
N LEU A 105 6.35 4.56 1.21
CA LEU A 105 6.05 3.35 1.98
C LEU A 105 7.21 2.35 2.07
N SER A 106 8.15 2.35 1.13
CA SER A 106 9.09 1.23 0.94
C SER A 106 10.52 1.59 1.33
N ASP A 107 11.26 0.65 1.92
CA ASP A 107 12.70 0.82 2.15
C ASP A 107 13.53 0.52 0.89
N GLU A 108 12.97 -0.27 -0.03
CA GLU A 108 13.54 -0.63 -1.33
C GLU A 108 12.45 -0.49 -2.39
N VAL A 109 12.81 0.06 -3.56
CA VAL A 109 11.91 0.20 -4.70
C VAL A 109 12.52 -0.52 -5.90
N ILE A 110 11.77 -1.44 -6.50
CA ILE A 110 12.16 -2.14 -7.72
C ILE A 110 11.32 -1.60 -8.86
N LEU A 111 11.98 -1.06 -9.88
CA LEU A 111 11.33 -0.57 -11.09
C LEU A 111 11.25 -1.69 -12.12
N LEU A 112 10.04 -1.98 -12.60
CA LEU A 112 9.78 -2.99 -13.62
C LEU A 112 9.40 -2.34 -14.95
N ASP A 113 9.73 -3.00 -16.06
CA ASP A 113 9.18 -2.68 -17.38
C ASP A 113 7.83 -3.39 -17.62
N GLU A 114 7.22 -3.16 -18.79
CA GLU A 114 5.97 -3.82 -19.21
C GLU A 114 6.09 -5.35 -19.32
N GLY A 115 7.31 -5.86 -19.51
CA GLY A 115 7.63 -7.29 -19.58
C GLY A 115 8.00 -7.90 -18.22
N CYS A 116 7.75 -7.20 -17.11
CA CYS A 116 8.12 -7.59 -15.74
C CYS A 116 9.63 -7.81 -15.53
N LYS A 117 10.49 -7.17 -16.34
CA LYS A 117 11.94 -7.17 -16.14
C LYS A 117 12.32 -6.05 -15.18
N ILE A 118 13.29 -6.33 -14.33
CA ILE A 118 13.87 -5.33 -13.43
C ILE A 118 14.70 -4.35 -14.27
N LEU A 119 14.24 -3.11 -14.34
CA LEU A 119 14.96 -2.00 -14.95
C LEU A 119 16.01 -1.44 -13.99
N ASN A 120 15.60 -1.21 -12.73
CA ASN A 120 16.48 -0.65 -11.72
C ASN A 120 15.98 -0.99 -10.29
N GLN A 121 16.85 -0.78 -9.31
CA GLN A 121 16.54 -0.92 -7.89
C GLN A 121 17.08 0.30 -7.12
N TYR A 122 16.26 0.83 -6.22
CA TYR A 122 16.57 2.00 -5.40
C TYR A 122 16.42 1.69 -3.93
N THR A 123 17.50 1.81 -3.18
CA THR A 123 17.45 1.87 -1.72
C THR A 123 16.93 3.23 -1.29
N ILE A 124 15.99 3.26 -0.34
CA ILE A 124 15.46 4.48 0.26
C ILE A 124 16.08 4.64 1.66
N PRO A 125 17.19 5.39 1.80
CA PRO A 125 18.01 5.36 3.02
C PRO A 125 17.43 6.20 4.18
N PHE A 126 16.13 6.51 4.16
CA PHE A 126 15.47 7.39 5.12
C PHE A 126 14.46 6.61 5.95
N THR A 127 14.49 6.82 7.26
CA THR A 127 13.53 6.22 8.20
C THR A 127 12.16 6.86 8.08
N HIS A 128 11.11 6.09 8.39
CA HIS A 128 9.77 6.63 8.57
C HIS A 128 9.65 7.44 9.88
N PRO A 129 8.74 8.43 9.97
CA PRO A 129 7.95 8.99 8.88
C PRO A 129 8.80 9.89 7.96
N ARG A 130 8.62 9.76 6.64
CA ARG A 130 9.40 10.51 5.65
C ARG A 130 8.77 11.87 5.36
N ASN A 131 9.59 12.89 5.13
CA ASN A 131 9.12 14.15 4.57
C ASN A 131 9.02 14.02 3.04
N ARG A 132 7.78 13.96 2.52
CA ARG A 132 7.43 13.85 1.09
C ARG A 132 8.05 14.95 0.21
N ASN A 133 8.41 16.09 0.81
CA ASN A 133 8.99 17.26 0.13
C ASN A 133 10.47 17.47 0.46
N SER A 134 11.13 16.52 1.13
CA SER A 134 12.56 16.62 1.37
C SER A 134 13.33 16.60 0.06
N SER A 135 14.41 17.38 -0.01
CA SER A 135 15.27 17.44 -1.21
C SER A 135 15.81 16.07 -1.61
N GLN A 136 15.96 15.17 -0.65
CA GLN A 136 16.42 13.80 -0.90
C GLN A 136 15.34 12.94 -1.55
N VAL A 137 14.09 12.97 -1.06
CA VAL A 137 12.96 12.28 -1.70
C VAL A 137 12.74 12.79 -3.13
N LEU A 138 12.81 14.10 -3.34
CA LEU A 138 12.68 14.71 -4.66
C LEU A 138 13.76 14.21 -5.64
N LYS A 139 15.00 14.04 -5.18
CA LYS A 139 16.08 13.50 -6.01
C LYS A 139 15.80 12.08 -6.48
N ILE A 140 15.39 11.20 -5.55
CA ILE A 140 15.06 9.81 -5.89
C ILE A 140 13.86 9.76 -6.83
N ARG A 141 12.82 10.55 -6.56
CA ARG A 141 11.65 10.67 -7.44
C ARG A 141 12.06 11.02 -8.88
N ASN A 142 12.86 12.06 -9.04
CA ASN A 142 13.32 12.48 -10.37
C ASN A 142 14.13 11.37 -11.06
N GLN A 143 15.00 10.66 -10.32
CA GLN A 143 15.78 9.56 -10.87
C GLN A 143 14.88 8.40 -11.34
N ILE A 144 13.89 7.99 -10.55
CA ILE A 144 12.93 6.95 -10.93
C ILE A 144 12.12 7.39 -12.16
N MET A 145 11.66 8.65 -12.19
CA MET A 145 10.92 9.20 -13.33
C MET A 145 11.76 9.24 -14.60
N GLU A 146 13.03 9.62 -14.54
CA GLU A 146 13.95 9.62 -15.67
C GLU A 146 14.17 8.21 -16.21
N ASP A 147 14.47 7.24 -15.33
CA ASP A 147 14.67 5.84 -15.73
C ASP A 147 13.39 5.23 -16.34
N PHE A 148 12.22 5.57 -15.79
CA PHE A 148 10.93 5.15 -16.35
C PHE A 148 10.69 5.77 -17.73
N ALA A 149 10.91 7.09 -17.88
CA ALA A 149 10.70 7.81 -19.12
C ALA A 149 11.65 7.35 -20.23
N LEU A 150 12.93 7.14 -19.94
CA LEU A 150 13.93 6.67 -20.92
C LEU A 150 13.55 5.31 -21.52
N ASN A 151 13.00 4.41 -20.70
CA ASN A 151 12.55 3.11 -21.17
C ASN A 151 11.25 3.19 -21.97
N HIS A 152 10.33 4.10 -21.64
CA HIS A 152 9.11 4.31 -22.44
C HIS A 152 9.40 4.98 -23.78
N HIS A 153 10.38 5.88 -23.87
CA HIS A 153 10.79 6.49 -25.14
C HIS A 153 11.59 5.53 -26.05
N MET A 154 12.21 4.48 -25.48
CA MET A 154 12.83 3.42 -26.29
C MET A 154 11.82 2.41 -26.85
N ALA A 155 10.60 2.38 -26.31
CA ALA A 155 9.54 1.47 -26.72
C ALA A 155 8.70 1.97 -27.91
N ASP A 156 8.92 3.20 -28.40
CA ASP A 156 8.18 3.72 -29.55
C ASP A 156 9.07 4.56 -30.49
N PRO A 157 9.31 4.04 -31.71
CA PRO A 157 8.65 4.68 -32.83
C PRO A 157 8.02 3.65 -33.78
N GLU A 158 6.83 3.13 -33.46
CA GLU A 158 5.92 2.60 -34.48
C GLU A 158 5.06 3.74 -35.05
N TYR A 159 5.73 4.67 -35.73
CA TYR A 159 5.13 5.36 -36.86
C TYR A 159 5.57 4.64 -38.15
N GLU A 160 4.82 3.61 -38.55
CA GLU A 160 4.75 3.22 -39.96
C GLU A 160 3.29 2.97 -40.37
N ILE A 161 2.70 4.04 -40.94
CA ILE A 161 1.75 4.15 -42.06
C ILE A 161 0.52 3.23 -42.06
#